data_AF-A0A950I5P7-F1
#
_entry.id   AF-A0A950I5P7-F1
#
_cell.length_a   1.000
_cell.length_b   1.000
_cell.length_c   1.000
_cell.angle_alpha   90.00
_cell.angle_beta   90.00
_cell.angle_gamma   90.00
#
_symmetry.space_group_name_H-M   'P 1'
#
loop_
_entity.id
_entity.type
_entity.pdbx_description
1 polymer ?
#
loop_
_entity_poly.entity_id
_entity_poly.type
_entity_poly.pdbx_seq_one_letter_code
_entity_poly.pdbx_strand_id
1 'polypeptide(L)'
;MSFFRTLKFKFLLVFLILLAIATLVVLSEMRTSRFQADYFSRTASGLSYKMGQGPSKAIRFPKTGPYDERLGYSRLPEFTKLLSDQNFVVTDQARMSPELLTLPLPPIYPEKDRAGLDLYDDKHQLLYSARSPERVYADFDAVPKLLADTLLFIEDRELLDASHPERNPAVNWSRLDRAIFDQGMHAINPGHEAPGASTLVTQIEKYRHSPEGRTTSAKERLQQMESASIRAYLRGKNTMGVRRQTVVSYLNTVPLTAKAG
;
A
#
# COMPACT_ATOMS: atom_id res chain seq x y z
N MET A 1 -12.13 -17.20 -56.68
CA MET A 1 -12.63 -17.20 -55.29
C MET A 1 -11.70 -17.85 -54.25
N SER A 2 -10.78 -18.77 -54.60
CA SER A 2 -9.93 -19.47 -53.62
C SER A 2 -8.85 -18.59 -52.95
N PHE A 3 -8.23 -17.67 -53.70
CA PHE A 3 -7.13 -16.81 -53.22
C PHE A 3 -7.53 -15.85 -52.07
N PHE A 4 -8.70 -15.23 -52.14
CA PHE A 4 -9.20 -14.37 -51.06
C PHE A 4 -9.56 -15.16 -49.79
N ARG A 5 -9.90 -16.45 -49.93
CA ARG A 5 -10.23 -17.34 -48.82
C ARG A 5 -8.97 -17.78 -48.06
N THR A 6 -7.91 -18.12 -48.78
CA THR A 6 -6.60 -18.45 -48.19
C THR A 6 -5.92 -17.24 -47.57
N LEU A 7 -6.05 -16.05 -48.16
CA LEU A 7 -5.54 -14.81 -47.58
C LEU A 7 -6.26 -14.45 -46.27
N LYS A 8 -7.61 -14.51 -46.24
CA LYS A 8 -8.40 -14.33 -45.01
C LYS A 8 -8.05 -15.37 -43.93
N PHE A 9 -7.79 -16.62 -44.32
CA PHE A 9 -7.37 -17.67 -43.40
C PHE A 9 -5.97 -17.40 -42.81
N LYS A 10 -5.02 -16.91 -43.61
CA LYS A 10 -3.70 -16.48 -43.12
C LYS A 10 -3.81 -15.30 -42.15
N PHE A 11 -4.63 -14.30 -42.45
CA PHE A 11 -4.89 -13.19 -41.53
C PHE A 11 -5.55 -13.63 -40.23
N LEU A 12 -6.53 -14.53 -40.30
CA LEU A 12 -7.17 -15.12 -39.13
C LEU A 12 -6.16 -15.91 -38.28
N LEU A 13 -5.30 -16.71 -38.92
CA LEU A 13 -4.26 -17.47 -38.24
C LEU A 13 -3.25 -16.55 -37.54
N VAL A 14 -2.78 -15.49 -38.23
CA VAL A 14 -1.89 -14.48 -37.64
C VAL A 14 -2.58 -13.78 -36.47
N PHE A 15 -3.85 -13.41 -36.61
CA PHE A 15 -4.63 -12.81 -35.53
C PHE A 15 -4.74 -13.73 -34.31
N LEU A 16 -5.05 -15.02 -34.52
CA LEU A 16 -5.13 -16.01 -33.44
C LEU A 16 -3.77 -16.23 -32.75
N ILE A 17 -2.67 -16.24 -33.51
CA ILE A 17 -1.31 -16.34 -32.95
C ILE A 17 -1.00 -15.10 -32.11
N LEU A 18 -1.29 -13.90 -32.62
CA LEU A 18 -1.08 -12.66 -31.87
C LEU A 18 -1.93 -12.61 -30.60
N LEU A 19 -3.17 -13.08 -30.67
CA LEU A 19 -4.05 -13.18 -29.51
C LEU A 19 -3.48 -14.16 -28.48
N ALA A 20 -3.01 -15.34 -28.90
CA ALA A 20 -2.39 -16.31 -28.01
C ALA A 20 -1.12 -15.75 -27.33
N ILE A 21 -0.27 -15.05 -28.08
CA ILE A 21 0.93 -14.38 -27.53
C ILE A 21 0.51 -13.31 -26.52
N ALA A 22 -0.46 -12.46 -26.85
CA ALA A 22 -0.96 -11.43 -25.95
C ALA A 22 -1.50 -12.04 -24.64
N THR A 23 -2.28 -13.12 -24.73
CA THR A 23 -2.77 -13.85 -23.55
C THR A 23 -1.62 -14.42 -22.71
N LEU A 24 -0.60 -15.02 -23.33
CA LEU A 24 0.57 -15.53 -22.61
C LEU A 24 1.34 -14.43 -21.88
N VAL A 25 1.50 -13.27 -22.52
CA VAL A 25 2.16 -12.10 -21.90
C VAL A 25 1.35 -11.60 -20.70
N VAL A 26 0.03 -11.48 -20.84
CA VAL A 26 -0.86 -11.07 -19.74
C VAL A 26 -0.79 -12.07 -18.58
N LEU A 27 -0.88 -13.37 -18.85
CA LEU A 27 -0.79 -14.40 -17.81
C LEU A 27 0.58 -14.42 -17.13
N SER A 28 1.66 -14.19 -17.88
CA SER A 28 2.99 -14.04 -17.31
C SER A 28 3.05 -12.82 -16.38
N GLU A 29 2.52 -11.68 -16.81
CA GLU A 29 2.51 -10.45 -16.02
C GLU A 29 1.64 -10.58 -14.76
N MET A 30 0.52 -11.30 -14.83
CA MET A 30 -0.32 -11.60 -13.67
C MET A 30 0.45 -12.42 -12.61
N ARG A 31 1.36 -13.31 -13.03
CA ARG A 31 2.16 -14.13 -12.11
C ARG A 31 3.38 -13.39 -11.58
N THR A 32 4.16 -12.75 -12.45
CA THR A 32 5.48 -12.19 -12.09
C THR A 32 5.44 -10.70 -11.76
N SER A 33 4.46 -9.95 -12.29
CA SER A 33 4.33 -8.48 -12.22
C SER A 33 5.58 -7.72 -12.66
N ARG A 34 6.26 -8.17 -13.72
CA ARG A 34 7.54 -7.57 -14.16
C ARG A 34 7.34 -6.16 -14.72
N PHE A 35 6.33 -5.97 -15.56
CA PHE A 35 6.02 -4.66 -16.12
C PHE A 35 5.52 -3.71 -15.03
N GLN A 36 4.67 -4.19 -14.13
CA GLN A 36 4.24 -3.44 -12.95
C GLN A 36 5.44 -3.05 -12.07
N ALA A 37 6.36 -3.98 -11.78
CA ALA A 37 7.53 -3.70 -10.97
C ALA A 37 8.41 -2.63 -11.60
N ASP A 38 8.65 -2.68 -12.90
CA ASP A 38 9.38 -1.66 -13.64
C ASP A 38 8.69 -0.30 -13.59
N TYR A 39 7.38 -0.27 -13.84
CA TYR A 39 6.61 0.97 -13.83
C TYR A 39 6.57 1.61 -12.43
N PHE A 40 6.13 0.86 -11.42
CA PHE A 40 5.96 1.38 -10.08
C PHE A 40 7.28 1.70 -9.39
N SER A 41 8.35 0.92 -9.59
CA SER A 41 9.66 1.26 -9.02
C SER A 41 10.24 2.54 -9.61
N ARG A 42 10.05 2.78 -10.92
CA ARG A 42 10.45 4.04 -11.56
C ARG A 42 9.65 5.21 -11.00
N THR A 43 8.33 5.08 -10.92
CA THR A 43 7.46 6.12 -10.32
C THR A 43 7.86 6.40 -8.87
N ALA A 44 8.04 5.35 -8.06
CA ALA A 44 8.41 5.45 -6.65
C ALA A 44 9.79 6.09 -6.44
N SER A 45 10.74 5.89 -7.37
CA SER A 45 12.08 6.50 -7.28
C SER A 45 12.09 8.03 -7.33
N GLY A 46 11.07 8.63 -7.96
CA GLY A 46 10.88 10.10 -7.97
C GLY A 46 10.23 10.64 -6.71
N LEU A 47 9.62 9.77 -5.88
CA LEU A 47 8.94 10.15 -4.65
C LEU A 47 9.95 10.23 -3.52
N SER A 48 10.48 11.43 -3.29
CA SER A 48 11.52 11.64 -2.27
C SER A 48 11.22 12.87 -1.41
N TYR A 49 11.92 12.93 -0.29
CA TYR A 49 11.92 14.10 0.57
C TYR A 49 13.30 14.26 1.19
N LYS A 50 13.65 15.51 1.52
CA LYS A 50 14.87 15.83 2.25
C LYS A 50 14.60 16.83 3.34
N MET A 51 15.33 16.74 4.45
CA MET A 51 15.32 17.80 5.46
C MET A 51 16.02 19.04 4.92
N GLY A 52 15.60 20.19 5.39
CA GLY A 52 16.40 21.41 5.25
C GLY A 52 15.90 22.51 6.16
N GLN A 53 16.69 23.56 6.24
CA GLN A 53 16.53 24.60 7.25
C GLN A 53 15.32 25.49 7.01
N GLY A 54 14.62 25.85 8.08
CA GLY A 54 13.44 26.71 8.04
C GLY A 54 12.17 26.02 7.55
N PRO A 55 11.04 26.76 7.55
CA PRO A 55 9.77 26.27 7.05
C PRO A 55 9.82 25.99 5.54
N SER A 56 9.20 24.89 5.12
CA SER A 56 9.02 24.52 3.73
C SER A 56 7.87 25.32 3.11
N LYS A 57 8.10 25.85 1.91
CA LYS A 57 7.06 26.55 1.12
C LYS A 57 6.01 25.61 0.53
N ALA A 58 6.35 24.32 0.39
CA ALA A 58 5.47 23.32 -0.19
C ALA A 58 5.64 21.99 0.56
N ILE A 59 4.58 21.58 1.25
CA ILE A 59 4.52 20.31 1.97
C ILE A 59 3.07 19.84 1.96
N ARG A 60 2.88 18.53 1.79
CA ARG A 60 1.56 17.90 1.86
C ARG A 60 1.47 17.04 3.09
N PHE A 61 0.40 17.25 3.84
CA PHE A 61 0.06 16.42 4.99
C PHE A 61 -1.11 15.51 4.61
N PRO A 62 -1.18 14.29 5.17
CA PRO A 62 -2.40 13.49 5.07
C PRO A 62 -3.57 14.23 5.71
N LYS A 63 -4.80 13.88 5.31
CA LYS A 63 -6.00 14.62 5.72
C LYS A 63 -6.83 13.87 6.77
N THR A 64 -6.97 12.56 6.62
CA THR A 64 -7.85 11.71 7.43
C THR A 64 -7.33 10.29 7.41
N GLY A 65 -7.85 9.49 8.32
CA GLY A 65 -7.57 8.06 8.42
C GLY A 65 -7.23 7.69 9.86
N PRO A 66 -7.71 6.55 10.36
CA PRO A 66 -7.45 6.13 11.74
C PRO A 66 -5.98 6.20 12.16
N TYR A 67 -5.06 5.81 11.28
CA TYR A 67 -3.63 5.92 11.53
C TYR A 67 -3.14 7.37 11.59
N ASP A 68 -3.49 8.18 10.58
CA ASP A 68 -3.04 9.56 10.45
C ASP A 68 -3.58 10.45 11.57
N GLU A 69 -4.80 10.18 12.03
CA GLU A 69 -5.43 10.83 13.17
C GLU A 69 -4.80 10.36 14.49
N ARG A 70 -4.65 9.04 14.69
CA ARG A 70 -4.06 8.46 15.91
C ARG A 70 -2.61 8.93 16.13
N LEU A 71 -1.83 9.06 15.07
CA LEU A 71 -0.44 9.52 15.14
C LEU A 71 -0.29 11.04 14.98
N GLY A 72 -1.39 11.77 14.78
CA GLY A 72 -1.41 13.22 14.67
C GLY A 72 -0.86 13.78 13.35
N TYR A 73 -0.61 12.95 12.34
CA TYR A 73 -0.14 13.38 11.02
C TYR A 73 -1.12 14.32 10.33
N SER A 74 -2.43 14.09 10.49
CA SER A 74 -3.47 14.99 9.96
C SER A 74 -3.52 16.35 10.65
N ARG A 75 -3.00 16.45 11.88
CA ARG A 75 -3.00 17.65 12.71
C ARG A 75 -1.66 18.41 12.71
N LEU A 76 -0.65 17.93 11.97
CA LEU A 76 0.65 18.61 11.87
C LEU A 76 0.57 20.10 11.48
N PRO A 77 -0.30 20.52 10.54
CA PRO A 77 -0.47 21.96 10.25
C PRO A 77 -0.96 22.76 11.45
N GLU A 78 -1.91 22.20 12.22
CA GLU A 78 -2.48 22.82 13.41
C GLU A 78 -1.42 22.93 14.51
N PHE A 79 -0.70 21.85 14.80
CA PHE A 79 0.38 21.85 15.79
C PHE A 79 1.49 22.85 15.44
N THR A 80 1.88 22.90 14.18
CA THR A 80 2.90 23.85 13.71
C THR A 80 2.44 25.29 13.90
N LYS A 81 1.16 25.57 13.60
CA LYS A 81 0.56 26.90 13.81
C LYS A 81 0.54 27.27 15.29
N LEU A 82 0.01 26.39 16.16
CA LEU A 82 -0.06 26.62 17.60
C LEU A 82 1.32 26.90 18.23
N LEU A 83 2.35 26.18 17.79
CA LEU A 83 3.72 26.42 18.24
C LEU A 83 4.27 27.75 17.72
N SER A 84 3.99 28.11 16.47
CA SER A 84 4.41 29.39 15.89
C SER A 84 3.76 30.57 16.62
N ASP A 85 2.48 30.44 17.01
CA ASP A 85 1.76 31.44 17.80
C ASP A 85 2.36 31.63 19.21
N GLN A 86 3.10 30.63 19.72
CA GLN A 86 3.86 30.67 20.97
C GLN A 86 5.34 31.07 20.78
N ASN A 87 5.68 31.65 19.63
CA ASN A 87 7.03 32.09 19.25
C ASN A 87 8.07 30.96 19.08
N PHE A 88 7.64 29.70 18.93
CA PHE A 88 8.56 28.65 18.50
C PHE A 88 8.86 28.79 17.00
N VAL A 89 10.09 28.47 16.60
CA VAL A 89 10.55 28.55 15.22
C VAL A 89 10.76 27.17 14.61
N VAL A 90 10.36 26.99 13.35
CA VAL A 90 10.67 25.78 12.59
C VAL A 90 12.14 25.86 12.16
N THR A 91 13.02 25.11 12.84
CA THR A 91 14.45 25.07 12.48
C THR A 91 14.70 24.26 11.22
N ASP A 92 13.96 23.16 11.04
CA ASP A 92 14.08 22.26 9.89
C ASP A 92 12.71 21.67 9.54
N GLN A 93 12.45 21.55 8.23
CA GLN A 93 11.23 20.92 7.74
C GLN A 93 11.52 20.10 6.48
N ALA A 94 10.75 19.01 6.32
CA ALA A 94 10.82 18.17 5.14
C ALA A 94 10.42 18.95 3.87
N ARG A 95 11.21 18.79 2.82
CA ARG A 95 10.96 19.27 1.45
C ARG A 95 10.68 18.08 0.57
N MET A 96 9.46 18.04 0.06
CA MET A 96 8.97 16.98 -0.83
C MET A 96 9.40 17.27 -2.26
N SER A 97 9.68 16.22 -3.03
CA SER A 97 9.94 16.34 -4.47
C SER A 97 8.71 16.85 -5.22
N PRO A 98 8.88 17.52 -6.37
CA PRO A 98 7.75 17.94 -7.21
C PRO A 98 6.79 16.79 -7.54
N GLU A 99 7.32 15.59 -7.81
CA GLU A 99 6.56 14.38 -8.11
C GLU A 99 5.68 13.97 -6.92
N LEU A 100 6.21 14.04 -5.69
CA LEU A 100 5.45 13.72 -4.48
C LEU A 100 4.37 14.77 -4.20
N LEU A 101 4.65 16.05 -4.51
CA LEU A 101 3.68 17.13 -4.34
C LEU A 101 2.50 17.01 -5.31
N THR A 102 2.72 16.62 -6.56
CA THR A 102 1.68 16.56 -7.60
C THR A 102 0.89 15.25 -7.64
N LEU A 103 1.40 14.18 -7.01
CA LEU A 103 0.74 12.87 -6.99
C LEU A 103 -0.66 12.93 -6.36
N PRO A 104 -1.76 12.57 -7.06
CA PRO A 104 -3.13 12.68 -6.54
C PRO A 104 -3.51 11.55 -5.54
N LEU A 105 -2.54 11.11 -4.74
CA LEU A 105 -2.64 10.08 -3.70
C LEU A 105 -2.20 10.65 -2.34
N PRO A 106 -2.46 9.96 -1.22
CA PRO A 106 -1.84 10.28 0.06
C PRO A 106 -0.31 10.36 -0.07
N PRO A 107 0.38 11.25 0.68
CA PRO A 107 1.83 11.38 0.58
C PRO A 107 2.53 10.04 0.88
N ILE A 108 3.40 9.60 -0.04
CA ILE A 108 4.06 8.29 0.03
C ILE A 108 5.45 8.45 0.64
N TYR A 109 5.62 7.97 1.87
CA TYR A 109 6.90 7.95 2.60
C TYR A 109 6.93 6.79 3.60
N PRO A 110 8.10 6.38 4.14
CA PRO A 110 8.16 5.32 5.16
C PRO A 110 7.33 5.65 6.41
N GLU A 111 6.36 4.80 6.70
CA GLU A 111 5.43 4.97 7.83
C GLU A 111 5.90 4.20 9.06
N LYS A 112 5.47 4.67 10.24
CA LYS A 112 5.88 4.14 11.53
C LYS A 112 4.77 3.29 12.12
N ASP A 113 5.10 2.09 12.55
CA ASP A 113 4.12 1.23 13.24
C ASP A 113 3.97 1.57 14.73
N ARG A 114 4.89 2.38 15.28
CA ARG A 114 4.90 2.84 16.67
C ARG A 114 5.34 4.28 16.76
N ALA A 115 4.69 5.06 17.61
CA ALA A 115 5.10 6.40 17.97
C ALA A 115 5.30 6.52 19.49
N GLY A 116 5.81 7.65 19.95
CA GLY A 116 6.03 7.87 21.36
C GLY A 116 6.86 9.11 21.66
N LEU A 117 7.06 9.34 22.95
CA LEU A 117 7.89 10.39 23.51
C LEU A 117 9.02 9.73 24.29
N ASP A 118 10.26 10.09 23.98
CA ASP A 118 11.42 9.81 24.82
C ASP A 118 11.91 11.12 25.41
N LEU A 119 12.06 11.16 26.73
CA LEU A 119 12.64 12.28 27.45
C LEU A 119 14.05 11.88 27.90
N TYR A 120 15.02 12.69 27.51
CA TYR A 120 16.42 12.53 27.90
C TYR A 120 16.83 13.67 28.83
N ASP A 121 17.76 13.41 29.74
CA ASP A 121 18.43 14.45 30.52
C ASP A 121 19.55 15.15 29.72
N ASP A 122 20.25 16.09 30.38
CA ASP A 122 21.38 16.83 29.81
C ASP A 122 22.58 15.93 29.45
N LYS A 123 22.69 14.76 30.09
CA LYS A 123 23.69 13.72 29.82
C LYS A 123 23.22 12.70 28.78
N HIS A 124 22.09 12.96 28.10
CA HIS A 124 21.46 12.06 27.14
C HIS A 124 21.02 10.71 27.72
N GLN A 125 20.77 10.64 29.03
CA GLN A 125 20.22 9.46 29.69
C GLN A 125 18.69 9.46 29.58
N LEU A 126 18.10 8.32 29.20
CA LEU A 126 16.65 8.17 29.07
C LEU A 126 15.98 8.26 30.46
N LEU A 127 15.20 9.32 30.68
CA LEU A 127 14.43 9.55 31.90
C LEU A 127 13.02 8.94 31.82
N TYR A 128 12.39 9.03 30.65
CA TYR A 128 11.02 8.57 30.44
C TYR A 128 10.81 8.14 29.00
N SER A 129 10.02 7.08 28.79
CA SER A 129 9.59 6.65 27.46
C SER A 129 8.11 6.26 27.51
N ALA A 130 7.30 6.93 26.69
CA ALA A 130 5.93 6.55 26.43
C ALA A 130 5.81 6.11 24.99
N ARG A 131 5.29 4.91 24.74
CA ARG A 131 5.12 4.34 23.40
C ARG A 131 3.67 3.94 23.16
N SER A 132 3.18 4.16 21.94
CA SER A 132 1.89 3.67 21.48
C SER A 132 1.99 3.14 20.05
N PRO A 133 1.60 1.88 19.78
CA PRO A 133 1.24 0.85 20.76
C PRO A 133 2.42 0.47 21.69
N GLU A 134 2.12 0.01 22.91
CA GLU A 134 3.16 -0.40 23.87
C GLU A 134 3.96 -1.61 23.38
N ARG A 135 3.27 -2.59 22.80
CA ARG A 135 3.85 -3.83 22.28
C ARG A 135 3.72 -3.86 20.77
N VAL A 136 4.84 -4.12 20.11
CA VAL A 136 4.95 -4.30 18.66
C VAL A 136 5.96 -5.40 18.38
N TYR A 137 5.79 -6.10 17.26
CA TYR A 137 6.86 -6.90 16.67
C TYR A 137 7.86 -5.96 15.99
N ALA A 138 9.15 -6.13 16.29
CA ALA A 138 10.21 -5.28 15.76
C ALA A 138 10.45 -5.50 14.26
N ASP A 139 10.37 -6.76 13.84
CA ASP A 139 10.56 -7.22 12.48
C ASP A 139 9.76 -8.50 12.24
N PHE A 140 9.90 -9.07 11.04
CA PHE A 140 9.16 -10.27 10.64
C PHE A 140 9.61 -11.52 11.38
N ASP A 141 10.89 -11.62 11.75
CA ASP A 141 11.45 -12.80 12.40
C ASP A 141 11.02 -12.86 13.89
N ALA A 142 10.66 -11.72 14.47
CA ALA A 142 10.03 -11.64 15.79
C ALA A 142 8.56 -12.11 15.81
N VAL A 143 7.90 -12.25 14.65
CA VAL A 143 6.50 -12.69 14.58
C VAL A 143 6.44 -14.22 14.71
N PRO A 144 5.68 -14.78 15.67
CA PRO A 144 5.47 -16.23 15.74
C PRO A 144 4.93 -16.79 14.43
N LYS A 145 5.59 -17.83 13.89
CA LYS A 145 5.23 -18.43 12.59
C LYS A 145 3.75 -18.82 12.52
N LEU A 146 3.18 -19.35 13.59
CA LEU A 146 1.76 -19.70 13.66
C LEU A 146 0.85 -18.49 13.44
N LEU A 147 1.19 -17.32 13.99
CA LEU A 147 0.41 -16.09 13.80
C LEU A 147 0.53 -15.58 12.37
N ALA A 148 1.74 -15.56 11.80
CA ALA A 148 1.95 -15.17 10.41
C ALA A 148 1.18 -16.10 9.46
N ASP A 149 1.32 -17.42 9.62
CA ASP A 149 0.64 -18.40 8.78
C ASP A 149 -0.88 -18.29 8.89
N THR A 150 -1.42 -18.08 10.11
CA THR A 150 -2.86 -17.90 10.32
C THR A 150 -3.38 -16.65 9.64
N LEU A 151 -2.67 -15.52 9.80
CA LEU A 151 -3.02 -14.26 9.15
C LEU A 151 -3.02 -14.43 7.63
N LEU A 152 -1.95 -14.99 7.06
CA LEU A 152 -1.83 -15.17 5.61
C LEU A 152 -2.86 -16.17 5.09
N PHE A 153 -3.17 -17.23 5.85
CA PHE A 153 -4.17 -18.21 5.46
C PHE A 153 -5.56 -17.58 5.27
N ILE A 154 -5.93 -16.66 6.15
CA ILE A 154 -7.20 -15.94 6.16
C ILE A 154 -7.16 -14.77 5.16
N GLU A 155 -6.17 -13.89 5.27
CA GLU A 155 -6.16 -12.57 4.64
C GLU A 155 -5.37 -12.48 3.35
N ASP A 156 -4.28 -13.24 3.13
CA ASP A 156 -3.51 -13.21 1.87
C ASP A 156 -2.50 -14.36 1.70
N ARG A 157 -2.96 -15.51 1.18
CA ARG A 157 -2.17 -16.77 1.15
C ARG A 157 -0.88 -16.68 0.33
N GLU A 158 -0.89 -15.85 -0.71
CA GLU A 158 0.19 -15.79 -1.69
C GLU A 158 1.15 -14.62 -1.42
N LEU A 159 0.92 -13.84 -0.35
CA LEU A 159 1.70 -12.63 -0.07
C LEU A 159 3.20 -12.93 0.06
N LEU A 160 3.58 -14.00 0.76
CA LEU A 160 4.98 -14.36 0.99
C LEU A 160 5.52 -15.42 0.01
N ASP A 161 4.86 -15.62 -1.14
CA ASP A 161 5.38 -16.49 -2.20
C ASP A 161 6.71 -15.96 -2.77
N ALA A 162 7.79 -16.67 -2.44
CA ALA A 162 9.15 -16.34 -2.86
C ALA A 162 9.45 -16.70 -4.32
N SER A 163 8.60 -17.48 -4.99
CA SER A 163 8.80 -17.82 -6.41
C SER A 163 8.60 -16.61 -7.34
N HIS A 164 7.88 -15.58 -6.87
CA HIS A 164 7.62 -14.34 -7.60
C HIS A 164 7.99 -13.11 -6.74
N PRO A 165 9.29 -12.81 -6.55
CA PRO A 165 9.74 -11.75 -5.63
C PRO A 165 9.38 -10.33 -6.09
N GLU A 166 9.09 -10.12 -7.37
CA GLU A 166 8.70 -8.83 -7.96
C GLU A 166 7.19 -8.60 -8.02
N ARG A 167 6.38 -9.63 -7.69
CA ARG A 167 4.92 -9.59 -7.70
C ARG A 167 4.38 -8.36 -6.96
N ASN A 168 3.36 -7.73 -7.53
CA ASN A 168 2.69 -6.60 -6.90
C ASN A 168 1.77 -7.13 -5.78
N PRO A 169 2.05 -6.83 -4.49
CA PRO A 169 1.22 -7.34 -3.40
C PRO A 169 -0.15 -6.64 -3.30
N ALA A 170 -0.35 -5.51 -3.99
CA ALA A 170 -1.64 -4.81 -4.01
C ALA A 170 -2.67 -5.48 -4.91
N VAL A 171 -2.23 -6.38 -5.80
CA VAL A 171 -3.08 -7.05 -6.78
C VAL A 171 -2.98 -8.55 -6.60
N ASN A 172 -4.04 -9.15 -6.08
CA ASN A 172 -4.17 -10.60 -6.01
C ASN A 172 -5.11 -11.10 -7.11
N TRP A 173 -4.52 -11.62 -8.20
CA TRP A 173 -5.26 -12.09 -9.36
C TRP A 173 -6.12 -13.33 -9.09
N SER A 174 -5.67 -14.26 -8.25
CA SER A 174 -6.48 -15.44 -7.89
C SER A 174 -7.75 -15.04 -7.12
N ARG A 175 -7.67 -13.97 -6.33
CA ARG A 175 -8.83 -13.33 -5.69
C ARG A 175 -9.69 -12.53 -6.64
N LEU A 176 -9.09 -11.84 -7.60
CA LEU A 176 -9.81 -11.02 -8.59
C LEU A 176 -10.63 -11.90 -9.54
N ASP A 177 -10.06 -13.02 -10.00
CA ASP A 177 -10.74 -14.00 -10.84
C ASP A 177 -11.96 -14.61 -10.12
N ARG A 178 -11.76 -14.97 -8.84
CA ARG A 178 -12.85 -15.46 -7.97
C ARG A 178 -13.90 -14.39 -7.73
N ALA A 179 -13.52 -13.15 -7.46
CA ALA A 179 -14.48 -12.06 -7.24
C ALA A 179 -15.31 -11.75 -8.49
N ILE A 180 -14.72 -11.78 -9.69
CA ILE A 180 -15.44 -11.63 -10.96
C ILE A 180 -16.42 -12.79 -11.15
N PHE A 181 -15.99 -14.02 -10.90
CA PHE A 181 -16.85 -15.20 -10.98
C PHE A 181 -18.01 -15.12 -9.97
N ASP A 182 -17.73 -14.82 -8.71
CA ASP A 182 -18.69 -14.68 -7.63
C ASP A 182 -19.68 -13.53 -7.91
N GLN A 183 -19.23 -12.44 -8.54
CA GLN A 183 -20.12 -11.34 -8.95
C GLN A 183 -21.00 -11.70 -10.15
N GLY A 184 -20.50 -12.51 -11.09
CA GLY A 184 -21.33 -13.12 -12.14
C GLY A 184 -22.39 -14.06 -11.56
N MET A 185 -22.04 -14.82 -10.52
CA MET A 185 -22.98 -15.66 -9.77
C MET A 185 -23.96 -14.84 -8.93
N HIS A 186 -23.56 -13.69 -8.38
CA HIS A 186 -24.42 -12.81 -7.60
C HIS A 186 -25.53 -12.18 -8.47
N ALA A 187 -25.26 -11.93 -9.76
CA ALA A 187 -26.29 -11.52 -10.71
C ALA A 187 -27.38 -12.58 -10.93
N ILE A 188 -27.07 -13.86 -10.61
CA ILE A 188 -27.98 -15.00 -10.72
C ILE A 188 -28.57 -15.39 -9.35
N ASN A 189 -27.84 -15.17 -8.24
CA ASN A 189 -28.27 -15.42 -6.87
C ASN A 189 -27.91 -14.25 -5.93
N PRO A 190 -28.88 -13.39 -5.56
CA PRO A 190 -28.66 -12.21 -4.71
C PRO A 190 -28.19 -12.47 -3.28
N GLY A 191 -28.22 -13.72 -2.80
CA GLY A 191 -27.80 -14.09 -1.44
C GLY A 191 -26.34 -14.52 -1.29
N HIS A 192 -25.52 -14.40 -2.35
CA HIS A 192 -24.12 -14.81 -2.31
C HIS A 192 -23.24 -13.67 -1.77
N GLU A 193 -22.75 -13.81 -0.53
CA GLU A 193 -21.77 -12.89 0.03
C GLU A 193 -20.47 -12.93 -0.78
N ALA A 194 -20.12 -11.81 -1.42
CA ALA A 194 -18.85 -11.66 -2.13
C ALA A 194 -17.71 -11.52 -1.09
N PRO A 195 -16.70 -12.40 -1.09
CA PRO A 195 -15.60 -12.32 -0.14
C PRO A 195 -14.85 -10.98 -0.26
N GLY A 196 -14.29 -10.49 0.86
CA GLY A 196 -13.44 -9.30 0.88
C GLY A 196 -12.22 -9.47 -0.04
N ALA A 197 -12.27 -8.84 -1.21
CA ALA A 197 -11.25 -9.01 -2.26
C ALA A 197 -10.02 -8.08 -2.09
N SER A 198 -9.87 -7.39 -0.96
CA SER A 198 -8.73 -6.51 -0.67
C SER A 198 -7.55 -7.31 -0.11
N THR A 199 -6.36 -7.12 -0.69
CA THR A 199 -5.11 -7.70 -0.17
C THR A 199 -4.67 -7.00 1.12
N LEU A 200 -3.79 -7.63 1.91
CA LEU A 200 -3.30 -7.07 3.17
C LEU A 200 -2.73 -5.65 3.01
N VAL A 201 -1.94 -5.40 1.96
CA VAL A 201 -1.38 -4.06 1.70
C VAL A 201 -2.46 -3.02 1.42
N THR A 202 -3.52 -3.37 0.69
CA THR A 202 -4.62 -2.44 0.41
C THR A 202 -5.48 -2.18 1.64
N GLN A 203 -5.62 -3.16 2.53
CA GLN A 203 -6.29 -2.96 3.81
C GLN A 203 -5.51 -2.00 4.71
N ILE A 204 -4.17 -2.09 4.74
CA ILE A 204 -3.32 -1.14 5.46
C ILE A 204 -3.47 0.26 4.88
N GLU A 205 -3.40 0.44 3.55
CA GLU A 205 -3.60 1.76 2.92
C GLU A 205 -4.95 2.38 3.28
N LYS A 206 -6.01 1.57 3.22
CA LYS A 206 -7.36 1.99 3.61
C LYS A 206 -7.38 2.43 5.08
N TYR A 207 -6.84 1.64 6.00
CA TYR A 207 -6.76 2.02 7.42
C TYR A 207 -5.91 3.27 7.64
N ARG A 208 -4.90 3.51 6.80
CA ARG A 208 -4.01 4.63 6.95
C ARG A 208 -4.63 5.95 6.53
N HIS A 209 -5.25 5.97 5.35
CA HIS A 209 -5.54 7.22 4.64
C HIS A 209 -7.00 7.40 4.21
N SER A 210 -7.87 6.41 4.39
CA SER A 210 -9.29 6.56 4.09
C SER A 210 -10.10 6.99 5.31
N PRO A 211 -11.14 7.83 5.13
CA PRO A 211 -12.06 8.18 6.21
C PRO A 211 -12.59 6.93 6.91
N GLU A 212 -12.52 6.91 8.24
CA GLU A 212 -12.94 5.77 9.09
C GLU A 212 -12.26 4.41 8.76
N GLY A 213 -11.23 4.40 7.92
CA GLY A 213 -10.64 3.15 7.42
C GLY A 213 -11.58 2.36 6.52
N ARG A 214 -12.52 3.03 5.82
CA ARG A 214 -13.54 2.41 4.97
C ARG A 214 -13.41 2.87 3.52
N THR A 215 -13.81 2.01 2.59
CA THR A 215 -13.86 2.35 1.16
C THR A 215 -15.29 2.77 0.81
N THR A 216 -15.45 4.00 0.32
CA THR A 216 -16.76 4.60 0.02
C THR A 216 -17.12 4.52 -1.46
N SER A 217 -16.16 4.23 -2.34
CA SER A 217 -16.39 4.14 -3.79
C SER A 217 -15.38 3.24 -4.53
N ALA A 218 -15.75 2.80 -5.74
CA ALA A 218 -14.84 2.04 -6.62
C ALA A 218 -13.61 2.86 -7.04
N LYS A 219 -13.75 4.17 -7.24
CA LYS A 219 -12.63 5.08 -7.54
C LYS A 219 -11.64 5.12 -6.39
N GLU A 220 -12.13 5.24 -5.15
CA GLU A 220 -11.29 5.21 -3.96
C GLU A 220 -10.55 3.88 -3.83
N ARG A 221 -11.22 2.77 -4.13
CA ARG A 221 -10.59 1.44 -4.16
C ARG A 221 -9.40 1.38 -5.13
N LEU A 222 -9.53 1.95 -6.32
CA LEU A 222 -8.43 2.02 -7.29
C LEU A 222 -7.28 2.89 -6.77
N GLN A 223 -7.58 4.03 -6.14
CA GLN A 223 -6.55 4.88 -5.53
C GLN A 223 -5.83 4.18 -4.38
N GLN A 224 -6.54 3.40 -3.55
CA GLN A 224 -5.95 2.57 -2.49
C GLN A 224 -5.01 1.50 -3.09
N MET A 225 -5.42 0.84 -4.17
CA MET A 225 -4.59 -0.14 -4.87
C MET A 225 -3.36 0.50 -5.52
N GLU A 226 -3.50 1.67 -6.12
CA GLU A 226 -2.40 2.42 -6.73
C GLU A 226 -1.40 2.89 -5.67
N SER A 227 -1.88 3.48 -4.56
CA SER A 227 -1.06 3.89 -3.42
C SER A 227 -0.30 2.70 -2.83
N ALA A 228 -1.00 1.57 -2.58
CA ALA A 228 -0.38 0.34 -2.09
C ALA A 228 0.69 -0.20 -3.05
N SER A 229 0.42 -0.16 -4.35
CA SER A 229 1.35 -0.60 -5.38
C SER A 229 2.61 0.25 -5.34
N ILE A 230 2.48 1.58 -5.47
CA ILE A 230 3.64 2.48 -5.47
C ILE A 230 4.45 2.32 -4.17
N ARG A 231 3.79 2.24 -3.01
CA ARG A 231 4.45 2.04 -1.72
C ARG A 231 5.23 0.72 -1.65
N ALA A 232 4.71 -0.35 -2.24
CA ALA A 232 5.38 -1.64 -2.29
C ALA A 232 6.72 -1.60 -3.05
N TYR A 233 6.88 -0.68 -3.99
CA TYR A 233 8.06 -0.54 -4.85
C TYR A 233 9.01 0.60 -4.46
N LEU A 234 8.79 1.29 -3.33
CA LEU A 234 9.69 2.35 -2.83
C LEU A 234 11.15 1.89 -2.64
N ARG A 235 11.35 0.61 -2.33
CA ARG A 235 12.67 0.00 -2.11
C ARG A 235 13.20 -0.74 -3.34
N GLY A 236 12.59 -0.56 -4.50
CA GLY A 236 12.94 -1.22 -5.76
C GLY A 236 11.97 -2.33 -6.18
N LYS A 237 12.35 -3.07 -7.23
CA LYS A 237 11.50 -4.07 -7.88
C LYS A 237 11.19 -5.29 -7.01
N ASN A 238 12.14 -5.69 -6.15
CA ASN A 238 11.93 -6.81 -5.23
C ASN A 238 11.08 -6.36 -4.04
N THR A 239 9.85 -6.85 -3.97
CA THR A 239 8.88 -6.44 -2.94
C THR A 239 8.88 -7.35 -1.72
N MET A 240 9.67 -8.43 -1.67
CA MET A 240 9.64 -9.40 -0.57
C MET A 240 9.90 -8.77 0.81
N GLY A 241 10.84 -7.83 0.90
CA GLY A 241 11.10 -7.10 2.14
C GLY A 241 9.90 -6.27 2.58
N VAL A 242 9.21 -5.63 1.63
CA VAL A 242 8.00 -4.85 1.93
C VAL A 242 6.84 -5.77 2.31
N ARG A 243 6.65 -6.91 1.64
CA ARG A 243 5.61 -7.89 1.97
C ARG A 243 5.77 -8.48 3.37
N ARG A 244 7.01 -8.78 3.79
CA ARG A 244 7.31 -9.16 5.18
C ARG A 244 6.98 -8.03 6.15
N GLN A 245 7.37 -6.80 5.83
CA GLN A 245 7.00 -5.63 6.64
C GLN A 245 5.48 -5.44 6.72
N THR A 246 4.73 -5.72 5.65
CA THR A 246 3.26 -5.64 5.65
C THR A 246 2.64 -6.54 6.71
N VAL A 247 3.15 -7.77 6.88
CA VAL A 247 2.67 -8.68 7.94
C VAL A 247 2.89 -8.06 9.32
N VAL A 248 4.10 -7.54 9.55
CA VAL A 248 4.47 -6.86 10.80
C VAL A 248 3.58 -5.65 11.05
N SER A 249 3.45 -4.76 10.06
CA SER A 249 2.63 -3.56 10.15
C SER A 249 1.17 -3.90 10.39
N TYR A 250 0.61 -4.93 9.74
CA TYR A 250 -0.77 -5.34 9.96
C TYR A 250 -0.99 -5.75 11.42
N LEU A 251 -0.15 -6.65 11.94
CA LEU A 251 -0.24 -7.12 13.33
C LEU A 251 -0.01 -6.01 14.36
N ASN A 252 0.83 -5.03 14.03
CA ASN A 252 1.12 -3.90 14.92
C ASN A 252 0.07 -2.79 14.88
N THR A 253 -0.68 -2.64 13.77
CA THR A 253 -1.49 -1.43 13.55
C THR A 253 -2.99 -1.66 13.46
N VAL A 254 -3.42 -2.80 12.90
CA VAL A 254 -4.84 -3.11 12.71
C VAL A 254 -5.39 -3.65 14.03
N PRO A 255 -6.38 -2.99 14.63
CA PRO A 255 -6.93 -3.44 15.91
C PRO A 255 -7.55 -4.84 15.76
N LEU A 256 -7.06 -5.80 16.55
CA LEU A 256 -7.55 -7.19 16.58
C LEU A 256 -9.00 -7.32 17.08
N THR A 257 -9.54 -6.26 17.65
CA THR A 257 -10.93 -6.13 18.06
C THR A 257 -11.56 -5.02 17.23
N ALA A 258 -12.78 -5.23 16.74
CA ALA A 258 -13.63 -4.15 16.26
C ALA A 258 -13.80 -3.14 17.41
N LYS A 259 -12.94 -2.13 17.48
CA LYS A 259 -13.21 -0.98 18.33
C LYS A 259 -14.35 -0.26 17.63
N ALA A 260 -15.57 -0.41 18.16
CA ALA A 260 -16.55 0.64 17.99
C ALA A 260 -15.88 1.94 18.48
N GLY A 261 -15.97 2.99 17.66
CA GLY A 261 -15.41 4.30 17.97
C GLY A 261 -15.81 4.79 19.35
#